data_AF-A0A7C5AXZ9-F1
#
_entry.id   AF-A0A7C5AXZ9-F1
#
_cell.length_a   1.000
_cell.length_b   1.000
_cell.length_c   1.000
_cell.angle_alpha   90.00
_cell.angle_beta   90.00
_cell.angle_gamma   90.00
#
_symmetry.space_group_name_H-M   'P 1'
#
loop_
_entity.id
_entity.type
_entity.pdbx_description
1 polymer ?
#
loop_
_entity_poly.entity_id
_entity_poly.type
_entity_poly.pdbx_seq_one_letter_code
_entity_poly.pdbx_strand_id
1 'polypeptide(L)'
;MEVGLKALRWLADIQRAEQGHFVPIGSNGFYSKGGEKARLDQQPIEASAMVSACLEAFRLTLDERWHDEANRAFEWFLGRNDLGISLYDPFTGGCRDGLHADRANENQGAESSLAFILSLLEMRLSDNIVNSEVHGTVYETETTPGAFSTAHS
;
A
#
# COMPACT_ATOMS: atom_id res chain seq x y z
N MET A 1 17.20 -9.12 6.15
CA MET A 1 15.74 -9.04 6.32
C MET A 1 15.34 -8.07 7.43
N GLU A 2 15.76 -8.29 8.68
CA GLU A 2 15.39 -7.45 9.84
C GLU A 2 15.69 -5.95 9.67
N VAL A 3 16.88 -5.61 9.16
CA VAL A 3 17.26 -4.20 8.90
C VAL A 3 16.32 -3.54 7.89
N GLY A 4 15.90 -4.28 6.86
CA GLY A 4 14.97 -3.79 5.84
C GLY A 4 13.58 -3.49 6.42
N LEU A 5 13.03 -4.43 7.20
CA LEU A 5 11.74 -4.24 7.88
C LEU A 5 11.79 -3.07 8.89
N LYS A 6 12.91 -2.93 9.60
CA LYS A 6 13.11 -1.80 10.53
C LYS A 6 13.19 -0.46 9.80
N ALA A 7 13.88 -0.41 8.67
CA ALA A 7 13.96 0.78 7.83
C ALA A 7 12.60 1.14 7.22
N LEU A 8 11.87 0.14 6.70
CA LEU A 8 10.54 0.33 6.13
C LEU A 8 9.54 0.82 7.18
N ARG A 9 9.57 0.25 8.41
CA ARG A 9 8.73 0.71 9.53
C ARG A 9 8.99 2.17 9.84
N TRP A 10 10.27 2.53 9.99
CA TRP A 10 10.65 3.92 10.22
C TRP A 10 10.16 4.83 9.10
N LEU A 11 10.28 4.40 7.84
CA LEU A 11 9.83 5.19 6.68
C LEU A 11 8.31 5.38 6.69
N ALA A 12 7.53 4.32 6.93
CA ALA A 12 6.07 4.38 7.03
C ALA A 12 5.62 5.31 8.16
N ASP A 13 6.29 5.25 9.32
CA ASP A 13 5.98 6.12 10.46
C ASP A 13 6.25 7.60 10.14
N ILE A 14 7.33 7.92 9.41
CA ILE A 14 7.63 9.32 9.02
C ILE A 14 6.78 9.81 7.85
N GLN A 15 6.27 8.92 6.98
CA GLN A 15 5.40 9.27 5.86
C GLN A 15 3.91 9.24 6.24
N ARG A 16 3.60 9.24 7.53
CA ARG A 16 2.24 9.37 8.05
C ARG A 16 1.97 10.78 8.55
N ALA A 17 0.89 11.39 8.06
CA ALA A 17 0.38 12.65 8.61
C ALA A 17 -0.25 12.44 9.99
N GLU A 18 -0.40 13.53 10.75
CA GLU A 18 -1.15 13.50 12.02
C GLU A 18 -2.60 13.02 11.82
N GLN A 19 -3.19 13.33 10.67
CA GLN A 19 -4.54 12.90 10.27
C GLN A 19 -4.56 11.43 9.79
N GLY A 20 -3.40 10.76 9.75
CA GLY A 20 -3.27 9.35 9.48
C GLY A 20 -3.17 8.97 8.00
N HIS A 21 -3.25 9.89 7.05
CA HIS A 21 -3.02 9.57 5.63
C HIS A 21 -1.53 9.48 5.28
N PHE A 22 -1.25 8.87 4.13
CA PHE A 22 0.10 8.79 3.58
C PHE A 22 0.52 10.15 3.00
N VAL A 23 1.75 10.56 3.30
CA VAL A 23 2.40 11.76 2.80
C VAL A 23 3.83 11.36 2.40
N PRO A 24 4.10 11.14 1.11
CA PRO A 24 5.45 10.86 0.67
C PRO A 24 6.34 12.07 0.98
N ILE A 25 7.63 11.80 1.15
CA ILE A 25 8.60 12.88 1.30
C ILE A 25 8.77 13.45 -0.09
N GLY A 26 8.22 14.65 -0.30
CA GLY A 26 8.25 15.31 -1.59
C GLY A 26 9.67 15.57 -2.08
N SER A 27 9.79 15.72 -3.39
CA SER A 27 11.08 15.78 -4.08
C SER A 27 11.81 17.14 -3.96
N ASN A 28 11.17 18.17 -3.39
CA ASN A 28 11.77 19.48 -3.22
C ASN A 28 12.75 19.53 -2.01
N GLY A 29 13.89 18.87 -2.16
CA GLY A 29 15.00 18.83 -1.21
C GLY A 29 15.23 17.46 -0.55
N PHE A 30 16.41 17.28 0.07
CA PHE A 30 16.72 16.06 0.83
C PHE A 30 16.23 16.16 2.28
N TYR A 31 15.55 15.12 2.77
CA TYR A 31 15.21 15.01 4.19
C TYR A 31 16.45 14.69 5.03
N SER A 32 16.93 15.69 5.80
CA SER A 32 17.99 15.51 6.79
C SER A 32 17.42 15.09 8.14
N LYS A 33 18.15 14.28 8.90
CA LYS A 33 17.69 13.77 10.20
C LYS A 33 17.40 14.92 11.17
N GLY A 34 16.12 15.15 11.47
CA GLY A 34 15.65 16.23 12.35
C GLY A 34 15.31 17.55 11.66
N GLY A 35 15.38 17.61 10.32
CA GLY A 35 14.95 18.77 9.54
C GLY A 35 13.47 18.77 9.20
N GLU A 36 13.01 19.83 8.53
CA GLU A 36 11.66 19.87 7.96
C GLU A 36 11.55 18.91 6.77
N LYS A 37 10.49 18.10 6.74
CA LYS A 37 10.19 17.23 5.60
C LYS A 37 9.76 18.11 4.44
N ALA A 38 10.33 17.89 3.26
CA ALA A 38 9.76 18.40 2.03
C ALA A 38 8.36 17.77 1.90
N ARG A 39 7.32 18.55 2.16
CA ARG A 39 5.91 18.12 1.98
C ARG A 39 5.39 18.40 0.58
N LEU A 40 6.18 19.12 -0.21
CA LEU A 40 5.80 19.67 -1.50
C LEU A 40 6.35 18.81 -2.63
N ASP A 41 5.58 18.70 -3.70
CA ASP A 41 5.95 17.96 -4.91
C ASP A 41 6.04 16.45 -4.66
N GLN A 42 4.95 15.94 -4.10
CA GLN A 42 4.69 14.52 -3.85
C GLN A 42 4.43 13.82 -5.18
N GLN A 43 5.09 12.69 -5.45
CA GLN A 43 5.05 12.02 -6.74
C GLN A 43 4.41 10.61 -6.68
N PRO A 44 3.68 10.22 -7.74
CA PRO A 44 3.14 8.87 -7.92
C PRO A 44 4.13 7.72 -7.67
N ILE A 45 5.39 7.89 -8.08
CA ILE A 45 6.42 6.84 -7.95
C ILE A 45 6.73 6.51 -6.49
N GLU A 46 6.65 7.48 -5.58
CA GLU A 46 6.92 7.29 -4.15
C GLU A 46 5.78 6.50 -3.49
N ALA A 47 4.54 6.84 -3.83
CA ALA A 47 3.37 6.08 -3.39
C ALA A 47 3.41 4.64 -3.91
N SER A 48 3.75 4.46 -5.19
CA SER A 48 3.88 3.14 -5.80
C SER A 48 4.96 2.29 -5.14
N ALA A 49 6.15 2.88 -4.89
CA ALA A 49 7.23 2.19 -4.20
C ALA A 49 6.85 1.77 -2.77
N MET A 50 6.10 2.62 -2.05
CA MET A 50 5.61 2.27 -0.71
C MET A 50 4.60 1.11 -0.75
N VAL A 51 3.67 1.11 -1.72
CA VAL A 51 2.74 -0.01 -1.94
C VAL A 51 3.52 -1.31 -2.14
N SER A 52 4.43 -1.35 -3.11
CA SER A 52 5.19 -2.57 -3.43
C SER A 52 6.04 -3.05 -2.25
N ALA A 53 6.73 -2.14 -1.56
CA ALA A 53 7.57 -2.49 -0.42
C ALA A 53 6.75 -3.07 0.76
N CYS A 54 5.58 -2.50 1.03
CA CYS A 54 4.70 -2.97 2.09
C CYS A 54 4.05 -4.31 1.74
N LEU A 55 3.58 -4.50 0.50
CA LEU A 55 3.04 -5.80 0.07
C LEU A 55 4.09 -6.90 0.09
N GLU A 56 5.34 -6.60 -0.24
CA GLU A 56 6.43 -7.58 -0.12
C GLU A 56 6.75 -7.89 1.36
N ALA A 57 6.76 -6.87 2.23
CA ALA A 57 6.90 -7.09 3.67
C ALA A 57 5.76 -7.93 4.24
N PHE A 58 4.52 -7.72 3.79
CA PHE A 58 3.38 -8.55 4.14
C PHE A 58 3.60 -10.00 3.72
N ARG A 59 3.96 -10.27 2.46
CA ARG A 59 4.24 -11.64 1.99
C ARG A 59 5.31 -12.36 2.78
N LEU A 60 6.34 -11.64 3.25
CA LEU A 60 7.44 -12.22 4.02
C LEU A 60 7.13 -12.47 5.49
N THR A 61 6.16 -11.72 6.06
CA THR A 61 5.96 -11.69 7.52
C THR A 61 4.55 -12.07 7.97
N LEU A 62 3.57 -11.99 7.06
CA LEU A 62 2.13 -12.08 7.32
C LEU A 62 1.63 -11.10 8.40
N ASP A 63 2.38 -10.02 8.66
CA ASP A 63 1.97 -8.94 9.56
C ASP A 63 1.06 -7.97 8.80
N GLU A 64 -0.25 -8.05 9.09
CA GLU A 64 -1.33 -7.24 8.49
C GLU A 64 -1.05 -5.73 8.50
N ARG A 65 -0.22 -5.25 9.43
CA ARG A 65 0.22 -3.86 9.44
C ARG A 65 0.77 -3.42 8.09
N TRP A 66 1.51 -4.28 7.41
CA TRP A 66 2.07 -3.93 6.11
C TRP A 66 1.01 -3.84 5.02
N HIS A 67 -0.03 -4.68 5.07
CA HIS A 67 -1.17 -4.54 4.15
C HIS A 67 -1.92 -3.22 4.42
N ASP A 68 -2.09 -2.84 5.69
CA ASP A 68 -2.65 -1.53 6.08
C ASP A 68 -1.81 -0.34 5.57
N GLU A 69 -0.47 -0.43 5.63
CA GLU A 69 0.39 0.63 5.07
C GLU A 69 0.30 0.69 3.54
N ALA A 70 0.23 -0.47 2.86
CA ALA A 70 0.06 -0.52 1.42
C ALA A 70 -1.26 0.13 0.99
N ASN A 71 -2.37 -0.19 1.68
CA ASN A 71 -3.66 0.47 1.46
C ASN A 71 -3.57 1.97 1.65
N ARG A 72 -2.97 2.43 2.76
CA ARG A 72 -2.84 3.85 3.07
C ARG A 72 -2.05 4.61 1.99
N ALA A 73 -0.98 4.02 1.48
CA ALA A 73 -0.21 4.58 0.37
C ALA A 73 -1.02 4.59 -0.93
N PHE A 74 -1.78 3.53 -1.21
CA PHE A 74 -2.62 3.45 -2.40
C PHE A 74 -3.77 4.47 -2.39
N GLU A 75 -4.41 4.69 -1.23
CA GLU A 75 -5.49 5.68 -1.07
C GLU A 75 -5.04 7.12 -1.38
N TRP A 76 -3.74 7.41 -1.34
CA TRP A 76 -3.19 8.71 -1.74
C TRP A 76 -3.55 9.06 -3.19
N PHE A 77 -3.49 8.08 -4.11
CA PHE A 77 -3.91 8.25 -5.51
C PHE A 77 -5.39 8.60 -5.64
N LEU A 78 -6.21 8.15 -4.69
CA LEU A 78 -7.67 8.29 -4.69
C LEU A 78 -8.15 9.53 -3.94
N GLY A 79 -7.23 10.35 -3.43
CA GLY A 79 -7.54 11.60 -2.75
C GLY A 79 -7.42 11.57 -1.24
N ARG A 80 -7.01 10.45 -0.62
CA ARG A 80 -6.66 10.45 0.81
C ARG A 80 -5.24 11.01 1.00
N ASN A 81 -5.09 12.29 0.68
CA ASN A 81 -3.84 13.04 0.69
C ASN A 81 -4.04 14.44 1.28
N ASP A 82 -2.97 15.25 1.34
CA ASP A 82 -2.97 16.57 1.98
C ASP A 82 -4.04 17.54 1.40
N LEU A 83 -4.48 17.36 0.15
CA LEU A 83 -5.46 18.23 -0.49
C LEU A 83 -6.85 17.61 -0.67
N GLY A 84 -7.03 16.32 -0.38
CA GLY A 84 -8.30 15.66 -0.65
C GLY A 84 -8.58 15.43 -2.14
N ILE A 85 -7.56 15.52 -3.02
CA ILE A 85 -7.73 15.53 -4.48
C ILE A 85 -7.27 14.21 -5.09
N SER A 86 -8.13 13.54 -5.86
CA SER A 86 -7.75 12.35 -6.61
C SER A 86 -6.71 12.68 -7.69
N LEU A 87 -5.62 11.91 -7.73
CA LEU A 87 -4.63 11.97 -8.80
C LEU A 87 -5.01 11.08 -9.97
N TYR A 88 -5.74 9.99 -9.72
CA TYR A 88 -6.26 9.14 -10.77
C TYR A 88 -7.58 9.70 -11.34
N ASP A 89 -7.70 9.70 -12.67
CA ASP A 89 -8.92 10.02 -13.40
C ASP A 89 -9.51 8.74 -14.00
N PRO A 90 -10.67 8.26 -13.52
CA PRO A 90 -11.29 7.03 -14.02
C PRO A 90 -11.88 7.17 -15.42
N PHE A 91 -12.13 8.39 -15.91
CA PHE A 91 -12.71 8.62 -17.24
C PHE A 91 -11.64 8.54 -18.33
N THR A 92 -10.45 9.07 -18.06
CA THR A 92 -9.32 9.03 -19.01
C THR A 92 -8.40 7.84 -18.79
N GLY A 93 -8.41 7.27 -17.57
CA GLY A 93 -7.45 6.26 -17.12
C GLY A 93 -6.06 6.82 -16.80
N GLY A 94 -5.88 8.14 -16.85
CA GLY A 94 -4.61 8.80 -16.55
C GLY A 94 -4.40 9.07 -15.07
N CYS A 95 -3.14 9.25 -14.68
CA CYS A 95 -2.77 9.68 -13.34
C CYS A 95 -1.94 10.97 -13.42
N ARG A 96 -2.28 11.93 -12.57
CA ARG A 96 -1.59 13.21 -12.42
C ARG A 96 -0.17 13.00 -11.89
N ASP A 97 0.75 13.85 -12.34
CA ASP A 97 2.19 13.73 -12.06
C ASP A 97 2.61 14.09 -10.63
N GLY A 98 1.68 14.60 -9.82
CA GLY A 98 1.98 14.84 -8.42
C GLY A 98 1.01 15.78 -7.74
N LEU A 99 1.30 16.02 -6.48
CA LEU A 99 0.60 16.96 -5.62
C LEU A 99 1.54 18.10 -5.24
N HIS A 100 1.20 19.31 -5.69
CA HIS A 100 1.84 20.54 -5.23
C HIS A 100 1.19 21.02 -3.92
N ALA A 101 1.69 22.13 -3.36
CA ALA A 101 1.22 22.66 -2.08
C ALA A 101 -0.28 22.97 -2.01
N ASP A 102 -0.85 23.39 -3.14
CA ASP A 102 -2.19 23.97 -3.24
C ASP A 102 -3.04 23.37 -4.37
N ARG A 103 -2.45 22.50 -5.19
CA ARG A 103 -3.12 21.89 -6.35
C ARG A 103 -2.51 20.55 -6.73
N ALA A 104 -3.26 19.76 -7.48
CA ALA A 104 -2.68 18.65 -8.21
C ALA A 104 -1.95 19.15 -9.47
N ASN A 105 -0.95 18.40 -9.92
CA ASN A 105 -0.34 18.62 -11.22
C ASN A 105 -1.37 18.26 -12.32
N GLU A 106 -1.54 19.10 -13.33
CA GLU A 106 -2.45 18.83 -14.45
C GLU A 106 -1.84 17.88 -15.49
N ASN A 107 -0.51 17.72 -15.48
CA ASN A 107 0.18 16.79 -16.36
C ASN A 107 -0.14 15.35 -15.96
N GLN A 108 -0.34 14.50 -16.97
CA GLN A 108 -0.62 13.07 -16.83
C GLN A 108 0.38 12.27 -17.65
N GLY A 109 1.62 12.21 -17.18
CA GLY A 109 2.69 11.46 -17.80
C GLY A 109 2.45 9.95 -17.76
N ALA A 110 3.17 9.25 -18.64
CA ALA A 110 3.14 7.79 -18.70
C ALA A 110 3.64 7.14 -17.41
N GLU A 111 4.64 7.74 -16.74
CA GLU A 111 5.21 7.25 -15.48
C GLU A 111 4.15 7.20 -14.38
N SER A 112 3.42 8.29 -14.18
CA SER A 112 2.38 8.43 -13.17
C SER A 112 1.24 7.45 -13.40
N SER A 113 0.83 7.31 -14.66
CA SER A 113 -0.22 6.37 -15.05
C SER A 113 0.23 4.92 -14.81
N LEU A 114 1.49 4.60 -15.14
CA LEU A 114 2.07 3.29 -14.88
C LEU A 114 2.20 3.01 -13.37
N ALA A 115 2.65 4.00 -12.58
CA ALA A 115 2.76 3.89 -11.14
C ALA A 115 1.42 3.53 -10.49
N PHE A 116 0.34 4.21 -10.89
CA PHE A 116 -1.01 3.88 -10.43
C PHE A 116 -1.45 2.46 -10.84
N ILE A 117 -1.29 2.11 -12.13
CA ILE A 117 -1.74 0.81 -12.65
C ILE A 117 -0.99 -0.34 -11.98
N LEU A 118 0.33 -0.22 -11.80
CA LEU A 118 1.14 -1.22 -11.11
C LEU A 118 0.69 -1.39 -9.66
N SER A 119 0.49 -0.29 -8.93
CA SER A 119 -0.01 -0.36 -7.55
C SER A 119 -1.39 -0.99 -7.47
N LEU A 120 -2.32 -0.65 -8.38
CA LEU A 120 -3.64 -1.26 -8.43
C LEU A 120 -3.56 -2.78 -8.68
N LEU A 121 -2.70 -3.22 -9.61
CA LEU A 121 -2.50 -4.64 -9.90
C LEU A 121 -1.94 -5.38 -8.70
N GLU A 122 -0.93 -4.83 -8.03
CA GLU A 122 -0.32 -5.45 -6.85
C GLU A 122 -1.31 -5.57 -5.69
N MET A 123 -2.09 -4.52 -5.41
CA MET A 123 -3.15 -4.55 -4.38
C MET A 123 -4.15 -5.68 -4.67
N ARG A 124 -4.67 -5.76 -5.92
CA ARG A 124 -5.62 -6.81 -6.32
C ARG A 124 -5.04 -8.22 -6.21
N LEU A 125 -3.78 -8.40 -6.59
CA LEU A 125 -3.11 -9.70 -6.48
C LEU A 125 -2.92 -10.09 -5.02
N SER A 126 -2.57 -9.14 -4.15
CA SER A 126 -2.45 -9.38 -2.71
C SER A 126 -3.78 -9.78 -2.09
N ASP A 127 -4.87 -9.07 -2.42
CA ASP A 127 -6.20 -9.39 -1.88
C ASP A 127 -6.70 -10.77 -2.33
N ASN A 128 -6.40 -11.16 -3.57
CA ASN A 128 -6.72 -12.50 -4.07
C ASN A 128 -5.96 -13.59 -3.30
N ILE A 129 -4.70 -13.35 -2.92
CA ILE A 129 -3.91 -14.28 -2.11
C ILE A 129 -4.53 -14.41 -0.72
N VAL A 130 -4.82 -13.30 -0.04
CA VAL A 130 -5.47 -13.28 1.27
C VAL A 130 -6.80 -14.04 1.23
N ASN A 131 -7.63 -13.77 0.23
CA ASN A 131 -8.90 -14.48 0.04
C ASN A 131 -8.72 -15.99 -0.22
N SER A 132 -7.66 -16.39 -0.91
CA SER A 132 -7.37 -17.81 -1.18
C SER A 132 -6.87 -18.58 0.05
N GLU A 133 -6.09 -17.95 0.92
CA GLU A 133 -5.61 -18.54 2.19
C GLU A 133 -6.76 -18.67 3.21
N VAL A 134 -7.65 -17.68 3.26
CA VAL A 134 -8.90 -17.76 4.04
C VAL A 134 -9.79 -18.90 3.51
N HIS A 135 -9.87 -19.09 2.18
CA HIS A 135 -10.65 -20.19 1.62
C HIS A 135 -10.01 -21.56 1.89
N GLY A 136 -8.68 -21.67 1.87
CA GLY A 136 -7.95 -22.91 2.14
C GLY A 136 -8.06 -23.40 3.59
N THR A 137 -8.02 -22.49 4.56
CA THR A 137 -8.16 -22.82 5.99
C THR A 137 -9.56 -23.34 6.36
N VAL A 138 -10.61 -22.89 5.65
CA VAL A 138 -11.98 -23.39 5.86
C VAL A 138 -12.10 -24.88 5.51
N TYR A 139 -11.45 -25.35 4.43
CA TYR A 139 -11.51 -26.76 4.04
C TYR A 139 -10.65 -27.70 4.90
N GLU A 140 -9.63 -27.19 5.59
CA GLU A 140 -8.76 -28.01 6.44
C GLU A 140 -9.41 -28.37 7.80
N THR A 141 -10.44 -27.61 8.22
CA THR A 141 -11.17 -27.88 9.47
C THR A 141 -12.31 -28.90 9.37
N GLU A 142 -12.68 -29.37 8.17
CA GLU A 142 -13.85 -30.27 7.99
C GLU A 142 -13.52 -31.75 7.77
N THR A 143 -12.26 -32.19 7.82
CA THR A 143 -11.94 -33.61 7.60
C THR A 143 -11.35 -34.29 8.85
N THR A 144 -12.18 -34.50 9.87
CA THR A 144 -11.90 -35.51 10.91
C THR A 144 -12.61 -36.82 10.52
N PRO A 145 -11.90 -37.95 10.30
CA PRO A 145 -12.55 -39.23 10.09
C PRO A 145 -13.17 -39.68 11.42
N GLY A 146 -14.51 -39.67 11.50
CA GLY A 146 -15.25 -40.25 12.60
C GLY A 146 -14.90 -41.74 12.73
N ALA A 147 -14.20 -42.09 13.80
CA ALA A 147 -13.93 -43.46 14.19
C ALA A 147 -15.26 -44.15 14.54
N PHE A 148 -15.73 -45.05 13.68
CA PHE A 148 -16.74 -46.03 14.07
C PHE A 148 -16.06 -47.17 14.82
N SER A 149 -16.22 -47.17 16.13
CA SER A 149 -16.03 -48.35 16.99
C SER A 149 -17.27 -48.50 17.87
N THR A 150 -18.03 -49.56 17.64
CA THR A 150 -18.71 -50.29 18.72
C THR A 150 -18.89 -51.75 18.28
N ALA A 151 -18.13 -52.64 18.90
CA ALA A 151 -18.50 -54.04 19.06
C ALA A 151 -19.67 -54.15 20.04
N HIS A 152 -20.60 -55.07 19.81
CA HIS A 152 -21.14 -55.93 20.87
C HIS A 152 -22.02 -57.07 20.32
N SER A 153 -21.62 -58.28 20.73
CA SER A 153 -22.36 -59.56 20.89
C SER A 153 -22.68 -60.39 19.64
#